data_AF-A0A972A004-F1
#
_entry.id   AF-A0A972A004-F1
#
_cell.length_a   1.000
_cell.length_b   1.000
_cell.length_c   1.000
_cell.angle_alpha   90.00
_cell.angle_beta   90.00
_cell.angle_gamma   90.00
#
_symmetry.space_group_name_H-M   'P 1'
#
loop_
_entity.id
_entity.type
_entity.pdbx_description
1 polymer ?
#
loop_
_entity_poly.entity_id
_entity_poly.type
_entity_poly.pdbx_seq_one_letter_code
_entity_poly.pdbx_strand_id
1 'polypeptide(L)'
;MAASPAKAITAFNFNGLTPNVIGTVNEAGKTISLTVPYGTNVTSLVPTITHTGASISPNTNVPQNFTNPVEYTVTAADSTTQKYTVTVTVESAPEEPVVLPATLDISAGNITIEDGTNEGTLKVTYGASITVDNIDPSTVINIAGTTTSRRIIVRVYVPGGVNIKLSGVNINVTSGTPFEIANSAGKVNLILADGSSNTLKTTASNYAGLQKNHSSTKGENWLTITCVGALTPEGTFNTEHTCSDSCGRITATGSYGGAGIGGGNGGLGMYININGGNI
;
A
#
# COMPACT_ATOMS: atom_id res chain seq x y z
N MET A 1 11.67 -47.56 -47.21
CA MET A 1 10.90 -46.69 -46.29
C MET A 1 11.28 -45.25 -46.56
N ALA A 2 10.32 -44.32 -46.60
CA ALA A 2 10.61 -42.89 -46.70
C ALA A 2 11.14 -42.36 -45.36
N ALA A 3 12.05 -41.38 -45.39
CA ALA A 3 12.56 -40.73 -44.19
C ALA A 3 11.48 -39.85 -43.52
N SER A 4 11.50 -39.76 -42.19
CA SER A 4 10.47 -39.04 -41.42
C SER A 4 10.65 -37.51 -41.51
N PRO A 5 9.56 -36.74 -41.73
CA PRO A 5 9.60 -35.27 -41.80
C PRO A 5 9.45 -34.56 -40.45
N ALA A 6 9.38 -35.31 -39.33
CA ALA A 6 9.16 -34.76 -37.99
C ALA A 6 10.35 -33.90 -37.53
N LYS A 7 10.07 -32.70 -37.00
CA LYS A 7 11.08 -31.69 -36.59
C LYS A 7 10.52 -30.66 -35.61
N ALA A 8 9.61 -31.09 -34.74
CA ALA A 8 9.01 -30.24 -33.73
C ALA A 8 9.87 -30.18 -32.46
N ILE A 9 9.97 -29.01 -31.81
CA ILE A 9 10.37 -28.92 -30.40
C ILE A 9 9.11 -29.16 -29.57
N THR A 10 9.16 -30.06 -28.60
CA THR A 10 8.00 -30.41 -27.75
C THR A 10 8.16 -29.98 -26.31
N ALA A 11 9.39 -29.71 -25.86
CA ALA A 11 9.67 -29.09 -24.57
C ALA A 11 10.98 -28.31 -24.64
N PHE A 12 11.04 -27.20 -23.90
CA PHE A 12 12.24 -26.39 -23.73
C PHE A 12 12.21 -25.82 -22.31
N ASN A 13 13.12 -26.27 -21.45
CA ASN A 13 13.08 -25.97 -20.01
C ASN A 13 14.47 -25.53 -19.51
N PHE A 14 14.50 -24.79 -18.40
CA PHE A 14 15.70 -24.58 -17.61
C PHE A 14 15.57 -25.34 -16.28
N ASN A 15 16.03 -26.58 -16.26
CA ASN A 15 15.97 -27.47 -15.09
C ASN A 15 17.05 -27.15 -14.05
N GLY A 16 18.05 -26.34 -14.39
CA GLY A 16 19.11 -25.89 -13.47
C GLY A 16 18.77 -24.63 -12.67
N LEU A 17 17.56 -24.07 -12.86
CA LEU A 17 17.07 -22.92 -12.09
C LEU A 17 16.20 -23.37 -10.93
N THR A 18 16.06 -22.52 -9.91
CA THR A 18 15.16 -22.75 -8.77
C THR A 18 14.26 -21.53 -8.60
N PRO A 19 12.94 -21.66 -8.84
CA PRO A 19 12.23 -22.85 -9.32
C PRO A 19 12.62 -23.25 -10.76
N ASN A 20 12.34 -24.49 -11.13
CA ASN A 20 12.48 -24.94 -12.52
C ASN A 20 11.62 -24.07 -13.44
N VAL A 21 12.17 -23.64 -14.57
CA VAL A 21 11.44 -22.82 -15.54
C VAL A 21 11.03 -23.68 -16.73
N ILE A 22 9.72 -23.73 -16.99
CA ILE A 22 9.13 -24.49 -18.10
C ILE A 22 8.78 -23.51 -19.22
N GLY A 23 9.28 -23.75 -20.43
CA GLY A 23 8.98 -22.91 -21.58
C GLY A 23 7.65 -23.22 -22.23
N THR A 24 7.01 -22.18 -22.75
CA THR A 24 5.80 -22.31 -23.57
C THR A 24 6.20 -22.44 -25.03
N VAL A 25 5.90 -23.59 -25.65
CA VAL A 25 6.18 -23.84 -27.06
C VAL A 25 4.95 -23.50 -27.91
N ASN A 26 5.09 -22.55 -28.82
CA ASN A 26 4.10 -22.24 -29.84
C ASN A 26 4.53 -22.89 -31.17
N GLU A 27 4.00 -24.08 -31.43
CA GLU A 27 4.35 -24.86 -32.61
C GLU A 27 3.85 -24.24 -33.92
N ALA A 28 2.74 -23.49 -33.91
CA ALA A 28 2.23 -22.81 -35.11
C ALA A 28 3.09 -21.59 -35.47
N GLY A 29 3.48 -20.81 -34.46
CA GLY A 29 4.31 -19.62 -34.62
C GLY A 29 5.82 -19.87 -34.61
N LYS A 30 6.25 -21.11 -34.33
CA LYS A 30 7.66 -21.52 -34.20
C LYS A 30 8.43 -20.63 -33.22
N THR A 31 7.79 -20.34 -32.09
CA THR A 31 8.35 -19.52 -31.03
C THR A 31 8.30 -20.26 -29.70
N ILE A 32 9.24 -19.94 -28.83
CA ILE A 32 9.34 -20.48 -27.48
C ILE A 32 9.57 -19.31 -26.54
N SER A 33 8.74 -19.19 -25.51
CA SER A 33 8.85 -18.13 -24.50
C SER A 33 9.05 -18.71 -23.11
N LEU A 34 10.04 -18.19 -22.39
CA LEU A 34 10.31 -18.55 -20.99
C LEU A 34 10.40 -17.27 -20.15
N THR A 35 9.87 -17.33 -18.93
CA THR A 35 10.05 -16.28 -17.92
C THR A 35 10.90 -16.84 -16.79
N VAL A 36 12.06 -16.25 -16.54
CA VAL A 36 13.00 -16.66 -15.48
C VAL A 36 12.92 -15.73 -14.27
N PRO A 37 13.21 -16.21 -13.04
CA PRO A 37 13.15 -15.39 -11.84
C PRO A 37 14.00 -14.11 -11.93
N TYR A 38 13.59 -13.07 -11.22
CA TYR A 38 14.36 -11.83 -11.10
C TYR A 38 15.82 -12.10 -10.70
N GLY A 39 16.74 -11.36 -11.31
CA GLY A 39 18.18 -11.50 -11.05
C GLY A 39 18.85 -12.71 -11.71
N THR A 40 18.11 -13.56 -12.44
CA THR A 40 18.70 -14.67 -13.18
C THR A 40 19.71 -14.18 -14.22
N ASN A 41 20.92 -14.74 -14.20
CA ASN A 41 21.91 -14.46 -15.24
C ASN A 41 21.54 -15.21 -16.54
N VAL A 42 21.13 -14.45 -17.57
CA VAL A 42 20.71 -14.98 -18.88
C VAL A 42 21.85 -15.18 -19.88
N THR A 43 23.11 -14.87 -19.54
CA THR A 43 24.22 -14.93 -20.50
C THR A 43 24.77 -16.33 -20.74
N SER A 44 24.39 -17.31 -19.90
CA SER A 44 24.89 -18.69 -19.98
C SER A 44 23.90 -19.71 -19.38
N LEU A 45 22.65 -19.69 -19.85
CA LEU A 45 21.64 -20.66 -19.40
C LEU A 45 21.75 -21.96 -20.20
N VAL A 46 21.58 -23.09 -19.51
CA VAL A 46 21.65 -24.43 -20.10
C VAL A 46 20.23 -24.99 -20.27
N PRO A 47 19.68 -25.05 -21.49
CA PRO A 47 18.35 -25.57 -21.74
C PRO A 47 18.32 -27.10 -21.83
N THR A 48 17.26 -27.71 -21.30
CA THR A 48 16.88 -29.09 -21.57
C THR A 48 15.78 -29.09 -22.63
N ILE A 49 16.09 -29.63 -23.81
CA ILE A 49 15.23 -29.58 -24.99
C ILE A 49 14.79 -30.99 -25.39
N THR A 50 13.50 -31.16 -25.63
CA THR A 50 12.91 -32.37 -26.23
C THR A 50 12.40 -32.03 -27.63
N HIS A 51 12.77 -32.83 -28.64
CA HIS A 51 12.36 -32.62 -30.03
C HIS A 51 12.08 -33.95 -30.76
N THR A 52 11.39 -33.88 -31.90
CA THR A 52 11.08 -35.04 -32.76
C THR A 52 11.99 -35.18 -33.98
N GLY A 53 12.86 -34.19 -34.24
CA GLY A 53 13.84 -34.24 -35.32
C GLY A 53 15.00 -35.20 -35.08
N ALA A 54 15.79 -35.44 -36.13
CA ALA A 54 17.01 -36.23 -36.08
C ALA A 54 18.15 -35.49 -35.33
N SER A 55 18.17 -34.16 -35.37
CA SER A 55 19.12 -33.33 -34.59
C SER A 55 18.57 -31.93 -34.33
N ILE A 56 19.18 -31.22 -33.38
CA ILE A 56 18.90 -29.82 -33.07
C ILE A 56 20.20 -29.03 -32.89
N SER A 57 20.22 -27.77 -33.33
CA SER A 57 21.33 -26.83 -33.13
C SER A 57 20.81 -25.45 -32.73
N PRO A 58 21.27 -24.82 -31.63
CA PRO A 58 22.18 -25.36 -30.62
C PRO A 58 21.69 -26.66 -29.97
N ASN A 59 22.63 -27.49 -29.50
CA ASN A 59 22.28 -28.78 -28.91
C ASN A 59 21.69 -28.61 -27.49
N THR A 60 20.87 -29.57 -27.06
CA THR A 60 20.38 -29.65 -25.68
C THR A 60 21.56 -29.74 -24.70
N ASN A 61 21.41 -29.18 -23.50
CA ASN A 61 22.43 -29.13 -22.45
C ASN A 61 23.71 -28.35 -22.81
N VAL A 62 23.67 -27.47 -23.81
CA VAL A 62 24.77 -26.53 -24.12
C VAL A 62 24.41 -25.13 -23.63
N PRO A 63 25.29 -24.43 -22.88
CA PRO A 63 25.01 -23.07 -22.42
C PRO A 63 24.83 -22.10 -23.58
N GLN A 64 23.83 -21.23 -23.49
CA GLN A 64 23.52 -20.19 -24.48
C GLN A 64 23.27 -18.84 -23.80
N ASN A 65 23.53 -17.78 -24.56
CA ASN A 65 23.27 -16.41 -24.14
C ASN A 65 21.91 -15.95 -24.68
N PHE A 66 20.96 -15.71 -23.76
CA PHE A 66 19.60 -15.28 -24.06
C PHE A 66 19.37 -13.79 -23.79
N THR A 67 20.43 -12.96 -23.77
CA THR A 67 20.29 -11.49 -23.77
C THR A 67 19.53 -10.97 -24.99
N ASN A 68 19.59 -11.72 -26.11
CA ASN A 68 18.78 -11.53 -27.30
C ASN A 68 18.09 -12.86 -27.65
N PRO A 69 17.02 -12.85 -28.47
CA PRO A 69 16.40 -14.08 -28.94
C PRO A 69 17.41 -15.00 -29.63
N VAL A 70 17.33 -16.31 -29.33
CA VAL A 70 18.23 -17.32 -29.88
C VAL A 70 17.46 -18.22 -30.85
N GLU A 71 18.01 -18.43 -32.04
CA GLU A 71 17.42 -19.32 -33.04
C GLU A 71 17.90 -20.76 -32.84
N TYR A 72 16.96 -21.70 -32.77
CA TYR A 72 17.21 -23.15 -32.76
C TYR A 72 16.71 -23.77 -34.06
N THR A 73 17.53 -24.58 -34.70
CA THR A 73 17.17 -25.31 -35.92
C THR A 73 17.06 -26.80 -35.62
N VAL A 74 15.88 -27.36 -35.83
CA VAL A 74 15.63 -28.81 -35.79
C VAL A 74 15.73 -29.36 -37.21
N THR A 75 16.55 -30.40 -37.41
CA THR A 75 16.71 -31.09 -38.70
C THR A 75 15.99 -32.44 -38.64
N ALA A 76 15.07 -32.70 -39.57
CA ALA A 76 14.36 -33.96 -39.71
C ALA A 76 15.23 -35.05 -40.38
N ALA A 77 14.77 -36.30 -40.35
CA ALA A 77 15.46 -37.42 -41.00
C ALA A 77 15.45 -37.32 -42.53
N ASP A 78 14.46 -36.61 -43.10
CA ASP A 78 14.39 -36.29 -44.53
C ASP A 78 15.28 -35.09 -44.95
N SER A 79 16.12 -34.60 -44.03
CA SER A 79 17.01 -33.43 -44.20
C SER A 79 16.31 -32.07 -44.30
N THR A 80 14.99 -32.00 -44.13
CA THR A 80 14.29 -30.70 -44.01
C THR A 80 14.50 -30.09 -42.63
N THR A 81 14.45 -28.76 -42.53
CA THR A 81 14.73 -28.03 -41.29
C THR A 81 13.55 -27.18 -40.82
N GLN A 82 13.51 -26.89 -39.52
CA GLN A 82 12.57 -25.97 -38.90
C GLN A 82 13.31 -25.10 -37.89
N LYS A 83 13.17 -23.79 -38.05
CA LYS A 83 13.70 -22.79 -37.11
C LYS A 83 12.68 -22.46 -36.04
N TYR A 84 13.15 -22.27 -34.82
CA TYR A 84 12.41 -21.80 -33.65
C TYR A 84 13.13 -20.60 -33.07
N THR A 85 12.38 -19.56 -32.71
CA THR A 85 12.94 -18.41 -31.97
C THR A 85 12.64 -18.56 -30.49
N VAL A 86 13.68 -18.62 -29.65
CA VAL A 86 13.57 -18.71 -28.20
C VAL A 86 13.80 -17.34 -27.58
N THR A 87 12.83 -16.87 -26.82
CA THR A 87 12.90 -15.61 -26.07
C THR A 87 12.82 -15.90 -24.58
N VAL A 88 13.76 -15.35 -23.82
CA VAL A 88 13.78 -15.45 -22.35
C VAL A 88 13.57 -14.04 -21.79
N THR A 89 12.56 -13.92 -20.94
CA THR A 89 12.26 -12.68 -20.20
C THR A 89 12.63 -12.87 -18.74
N VAL A 90 13.33 -11.91 -18.15
CA VAL A 90 13.59 -11.90 -16.70
C VAL A 90 12.41 -11.21 -16.02
N GLU A 91 11.89 -11.80 -14.93
CA GLU A 91 10.88 -11.12 -14.11
C GLU A 91 11.40 -9.78 -13.60
N SER A 92 10.49 -8.81 -13.46
CA SER A 92 10.80 -7.55 -12.81
C SER A 92 11.25 -7.78 -11.36
N ALA A 93 12.04 -6.85 -10.83
CA ALA A 93 12.36 -6.86 -9.41
C ALA A 93 11.05 -6.93 -8.59
N PRO A 94 11.02 -7.71 -7.49
CA PRO A 94 9.94 -7.58 -6.54
C PRO A 94 9.89 -6.13 -6.05
N GLU A 95 8.70 -5.56 -5.96
CA GLU A 95 8.54 -4.24 -5.35
C GLU A 95 9.01 -4.32 -3.89
N GLU A 96 9.89 -3.39 -3.48
CA GLU A 96 10.27 -3.29 -2.08
C GLU A 96 9.02 -2.95 -1.25
N PRO A 97 8.83 -3.58 -0.07
CA PRO A 97 7.69 -3.27 0.77
C PRO A 97 7.78 -1.80 1.20
N VAL A 98 6.78 -1.01 0.83
CA VAL A 98 6.68 0.37 1.29
C VAL A 98 6.43 0.34 2.79
N VAL A 99 7.35 0.91 3.56
CA VAL A 99 7.24 1.00 5.02
C VAL A 99 6.56 2.31 5.42
N LEU A 100 5.74 2.26 6.48
CA LEU A 100 5.19 3.48 7.07
C LEU A 100 6.36 4.29 7.68
N PRO A 101 6.57 5.56 7.26
CA PRO A 101 7.62 6.37 7.85
C PRO A 101 7.29 6.67 9.32
N ALA A 102 8.32 6.92 10.12
CA ALA A 102 8.15 7.23 11.54
C ALA A 102 7.23 8.44 11.81
N THR A 103 7.15 9.37 10.86
CA THR A 103 6.23 10.52 10.87
C THR A 103 5.79 10.85 9.45
N LEU A 104 4.50 11.05 9.26
CA LEU A 104 3.90 11.52 8.01
C LEU A 104 3.86 13.05 7.98
N ASP A 105 4.36 13.63 6.91
CA ASP A 105 4.26 15.08 6.67
C ASP A 105 2.95 15.41 5.93
N ILE A 106 2.01 16.05 6.62
CA ILE A 106 0.72 16.47 6.04
C ILE A 106 0.87 17.54 4.95
N SER A 107 2.03 18.22 4.86
CA SER A 107 2.29 19.18 3.80
C SER A 107 2.54 18.49 2.44
N ALA A 108 2.98 17.23 2.45
CA ALA A 108 3.28 16.46 1.25
C ALA A 108 2.04 16.00 0.47
N GLY A 109 0.88 15.89 1.13
CA GLY A 109 -0.34 15.38 0.51
C GLY A 109 -1.45 15.13 1.52
N ASN A 110 -2.66 14.82 1.03
CA ASN A 110 -3.72 14.35 1.93
C ASN A 110 -3.28 13.03 2.56
N ILE A 111 -3.70 12.80 3.81
CA ILE A 111 -3.51 11.53 4.49
C ILE A 111 -4.88 10.86 4.61
N THR A 112 -5.02 9.67 4.04
CA THR A 112 -6.23 8.85 4.15
C THR A 112 -5.90 7.57 4.90
N ILE A 113 -6.75 7.20 5.85
CA ILE A 113 -6.62 5.98 6.65
C ILE A 113 -7.89 5.14 6.46
N GLU A 114 -7.72 3.94 5.91
CA GLU A 114 -8.80 3.04 5.49
C GLU A 114 -8.54 1.62 6.01
N ASP A 115 -9.49 0.72 5.76
CA ASP A 115 -9.30 -0.71 6.00
C ASP A 115 -8.20 -1.27 5.09
N GLY A 116 -7.33 -2.09 5.68
CA GLY A 116 -6.32 -2.83 4.95
C GLY A 116 -6.88 -4.01 4.17
N THR A 117 -6.07 -4.56 3.27
CA THR A 117 -6.44 -5.74 2.49
C THR A 117 -6.69 -6.95 3.38
N ASN A 118 -5.90 -7.10 4.45
CA ASN A 118 -6.08 -8.11 5.47
C ASN A 118 -7.11 -7.64 6.50
N GLU A 119 -8.02 -8.54 6.89
CA GLU A 119 -9.04 -8.25 7.88
C GLU A 119 -8.42 -7.72 9.19
N GLY A 120 -8.97 -6.62 9.71
CA GLY A 120 -8.55 -6.02 10.98
C GLY A 120 -7.28 -5.16 10.91
N THR A 121 -6.71 -4.93 9.72
CA THR A 121 -5.51 -4.10 9.53
C THR A 121 -5.84 -2.71 8.97
N LEU A 122 -4.88 -1.79 9.02
CA LEU A 122 -5.01 -0.44 8.48
C LEU A 122 -4.30 -0.31 7.12
N LYS A 123 -4.81 0.57 6.28
CA LYS A 123 -4.13 1.08 5.08
C LYS A 123 -4.01 2.59 5.16
N VAL A 124 -2.80 3.11 4.97
CA VAL A 124 -2.52 4.54 4.98
C VAL A 124 -2.05 4.98 3.60
N THR A 125 -2.73 5.98 3.04
CA THR A 125 -2.35 6.63 1.79
C THR A 125 -1.93 8.08 2.07
N TYR A 126 -0.77 8.51 1.58
CA TYR A 126 -0.22 9.84 1.85
C TYR A 126 0.63 10.39 0.69
N GLY A 127 1.00 11.67 0.78
CA GLY A 127 1.90 12.30 -0.19
C GLY A 127 1.37 12.21 -1.63
N ALA A 128 2.24 11.79 -2.56
CA ALA A 128 1.90 11.50 -3.96
C ALA A 128 1.22 10.13 -4.13
N SER A 129 0.19 9.85 -3.31
CA SER A 129 -0.56 8.58 -3.30
C SER A 129 0.26 7.34 -2.90
N ILE A 130 1.32 7.53 -2.10
CA ILE A 130 2.07 6.42 -1.50
C ILE A 130 1.11 5.66 -0.59
N THR A 131 1.08 4.34 -0.70
CA THR A 131 0.20 3.49 0.11
C THR A 131 1.03 2.48 0.90
N VAL A 132 0.74 2.38 2.19
CA VAL A 132 1.25 1.34 3.08
C VAL A 132 0.04 0.58 3.60
N ASP A 133 -0.02 -0.71 3.32
CA ASP A 133 -1.16 -1.57 3.60
C ASP A 133 -0.81 -2.59 4.69
N ASN A 134 -1.84 -3.20 5.28
CA ASN A 134 -1.74 -4.23 6.30
C ASN A 134 -0.97 -3.82 7.56
N ILE A 135 -1.10 -2.56 7.96
CA ILE A 135 -0.49 -2.01 9.18
C ILE A 135 -1.24 -2.55 10.41
N ASP A 136 -0.48 -2.89 11.46
CA ASP A 136 -1.04 -3.31 12.75
C ASP A 136 -1.91 -2.18 13.35
N PRO A 137 -3.17 -2.44 13.74
CA PRO A 137 -4.08 -1.41 14.26
C PRO A 137 -3.62 -0.75 15.58
N SER A 138 -2.69 -1.35 16.31
CA SER A 138 -2.05 -0.74 17.48
C SER A 138 -1.04 0.35 17.12
N THR A 139 -0.57 0.38 15.86
CA THR A 139 0.40 1.37 15.36
C THR A 139 -0.13 2.79 15.54
N VAL A 140 0.69 3.66 16.13
CA VAL A 140 0.40 5.09 16.21
C VAL A 140 0.81 5.76 14.90
N ILE A 141 -0.16 6.30 14.17
CA ILE A 141 0.08 7.08 12.96
C ILE A 141 0.52 8.49 13.39
N ASN A 142 1.83 8.74 13.39
CA ASN A 142 2.40 10.04 13.73
C ASN A 142 2.28 10.99 12.55
N ILE A 143 1.67 12.15 12.75
CA ILE A 143 1.49 13.19 11.73
C ILE A 143 2.06 14.50 12.24
N ALA A 144 2.86 15.14 11.41
CA ALA A 144 3.41 16.48 11.61
C ALA A 144 3.37 17.26 10.29
N GLY A 145 3.76 18.53 10.30
CA GLY A 145 3.95 19.32 9.08
C GLY A 145 3.64 20.80 9.27
N THR A 146 3.94 21.60 8.25
CA THR A 146 3.65 23.05 8.27
C THR A 146 2.20 23.35 7.92
N THR A 147 1.83 24.64 7.93
CA THR A 147 0.50 25.08 7.49
C THR A 147 0.21 24.59 6.07
N THR A 148 -0.94 23.94 5.88
CA THR A 148 -1.34 23.33 4.61
C THR A 148 -2.84 23.41 4.38
N SER A 149 -3.27 23.18 3.14
CA SER A 149 -4.68 22.98 2.76
C SER A 149 -5.00 21.51 2.44
N ARG A 150 -4.08 20.59 2.76
CA ARG A 150 -4.32 19.14 2.69
C ARG A 150 -5.23 18.68 3.83
N ARG A 151 -5.74 17.46 3.75
CA ARG A 151 -6.75 16.92 4.67
C ARG A 151 -6.28 15.60 5.27
N ILE A 152 -6.73 15.33 6.48
CA ILE A 152 -6.67 14.00 7.12
C ILE A 152 -8.06 13.39 7.02
N ILE A 153 -8.16 12.16 6.52
CA ILE A 153 -9.43 11.50 6.24
C ILE A 153 -9.36 10.08 6.83
N VAL A 154 -10.25 9.78 7.77
CA VAL A 154 -10.31 8.48 8.44
C VAL A 154 -11.61 7.79 8.07
N ARG A 155 -11.50 6.62 7.45
CA ARG A 155 -12.63 5.78 6.98
C ARG A 155 -12.61 4.36 7.56
N VAL A 156 -11.49 3.98 8.19
CA VAL A 156 -11.21 2.64 8.72
C VAL A 156 -12.16 2.20 9.83
N TYR A 157 -12.57 0.94 9.79
CA TYR A 157 -13.37 0.25 10.81
C TYR A 157 -12.67 -1.04 11.24
N VAL A 158 -11.77 -0.91 12.22
CA VAL A 158 -11.10 -2.06 12.85
C VAL A 158 -11.51 -2.19 14.33
N PRO A 159 -11.59 -3.41 14.91
CA PRO A 159 -12.07 -3.62 16.27
C PRO A 159 -11.35 -2.81 17.36
N GLY A 160 -10.04 -2.60 17.22
CA GLY A 160 -9.21 -1.83 18.16
C GLY A 160 -9.25 -0.32 17.96
N GLY A 161 -9.87 0.16 16.88
CA GLY A 161 -9.75 1.54 16.43
C GLY A 161 -8.39 1.88 15.83
N VAL A 162 -8.20 3.16 15.54
CA VAL A 162 -6.94 3.71 15.04
C VAL A 162 -6.38 4.76 15.99
N ASN A 163 -5.06 4.73 16.21
CA ASN A 163 -4.34 5.73 17.01
C ASN A 163 -3.64 6.71 16.07
N ILE A 164 -3.93 8.01 16.22
CA ILE A 164 -3.36 9.08 15.39
C ILE A 164 -2.75 10.12 16.31
N LYS A 165 -1.47 10.41 16.14
CA LYS A 165 -0.77 11.43 16.93
C LYS A 165 -0.50 12.67 16.11
N LEU A 166 -0.97 13.83 16.57
CA LEU A 166 -0.69 15.12 15.94
C LEU A 166 0.44 15.85 16.66
N SER A 167 1.40 16.35 15.90
CA SER A 167 2.53 17.14 16.41
C SER A 167 2.80 18.34 15.50
N GLY A 168 2.19 19.49 15.83
CA GLY A 168 2.39 20.73 15.08
C GLY A 168 1.55 20.84 13.80
N VAL A 169 0.49 20.05 13.68
CA VAL A 169 -0.34 19.94 12.47
C VAL A 169 -1.25 21.15 12.34
N ASN A 170 -1.08 21.92 11.25
CA ASN A 170 -1.85 23.14 11.01
C ASN A 170 -2.54 23.08 9.64
N ILE A 171 -3.84 22.86 9.61
CA ILE A 171 -4.61 22.65 8.39
C ILE A 171 -5.69 23.74 8.26
N ASN A 172 -5.65 24.46 7.13
CA ASN A 172 -6.62 25.47 6.74
C ASN A 172 -7.22 25.11 5.38
N VAL A 173 -8.50 24.73 5.35
CA VAL A 173 -9.20 24.38 4.10
C VAL A 173 -10.30 25.38 3.76
N THR A 174 -10.50 25.60 2.48
CA THR A 174 -11.62 26.40 1.95
C THR A 174 -12.80 25.54 1.49
N SER A 175 -12.61 24.22 1.43
CA SER A 175 -13.62 23.23 1.05
C SER A 175 -13.49 22.00 1.93
N GLY A 176 -14.62 21.47 2.40
CA GLY A 176 -14.68 20.30 3.28
C GLY A 176 -14.16 20.57 4.69
N THR A 177 -13.67 19.51 5.33
CA THR A 177 -13.15 19.53 6.71
C THR A 177 -11.66 19.16 6.75
N PRO A 178 -10.82 19.87 7.55
CA PRO A 178 -9.41 19.57 7.76
C PRO A 178 -9.14 18.13 8.17
N PHE A 179 -9.95 17.63 9.11
CA PHE A 179 -9.86 16.29 9.65
C PHE A 179 -11.25 15.68 9.63
N GLU A 180 -11.46 14.73 8.73
CA GLU A 180 -12.71 13.99 8.58
C GLU A 180 -12.61 12.63 9.25
N ILE A 181 -13.52 12.34 10.18
CA ILE A 181 -13.83 10.98 10.61
C ILE A 181 -15.17 10.63 9.98
N ALA A 182 -15.12 9.78 8.95
CA ALA A 182 -16.28 9.40 8.15
C ALA A 182 -17.27 8.56 8.97
N ASN A 183 -18.51 8.45 8.45
CA ASN A 183 -19.56 7.64 9.07
C ASN A 183 -19.26 6.14 9.06
N SER A 184 -18.39 5.68 8.16
CA SER A 184 -17.91 4.31 8.11
C SER A 184 -16.88 4.01 9.20
N ALA A 185 -16.23 5.03 9.75
CA ALA A 185 -15.08 4.85 10.63
C ALA A 185 -15.47 4.32 12.02
N GLY A 186 -14.60 3.46 12.56
CA GLY A 186 -14.70 2.92 13.92
C GLY A 186 -14.18 3.90 14.98
N LYS A 187 -13.59 3.34 16.05
CA LYS A 187 -12.93 4.11 17.12
C LYS A 187 -11.72 4.88 16.57
N VAL A 188 -11.60 6.15 16.96
CA VAL A 188 -10.45 7.00 16.63
C VAL A 188 -9.90 7.61 17.90
N ASN A 189 -8.65 7.31 18.23
CA ASN A 189 -7.92 7.91 19.34
C ASN A 189 -6.98 8.98 18.78
N LEU A 190 -7.31 10.24 19.02
CA LEU A 190 -6.51 11.39 18.63
C LEU A 190 -5.62 11.80 19.81
N ILE A 191 -4.31 11.64 19.63
CA ILE A 191 -3.29 11.94 20.63
C ILE A 191 -2.60 13.25 20.26
N LEU A 192 -2.64 14.23 21.15
CA LEU A 192 -1.94 15.51 20.99
C LEU A 192 -0.54 15.38 21.58
N ALA A 193 0.50 15.54 20.76
CA ALA A 193 1.87 15.53 21.24
C ALA A 193 2.09 16.69 22.24
N ASP A 194 2.72 16.40 23.38
CA ASP A 194 3.03 17.41 24.38
C ASP A 194 3.97 18.49 23.80
N GLY A 195 3.76 19.74 24.23
CA GLY A 195 4.42 20.93 23.69
C GLY A 195 4.00 21.30 22.25
N SER A 196 3.14 20.52 21.59
CA SER A 196 2.69 20.83 20.23
C SER A 196 1.42 21.67 20.22
N SER A 197 1.24 22.47 19.17
CA SER A 197 -0.01 23.17 18.88
C SER A 197 -0.50 22.77 17.49
N ASN A 198 -1.76 22.36 17.43
CA ASN A 198 -2.39 21.86 16.22
C ASN A 198 -3.61 22.74 15.90
N THR A 199 -3.76 23.16 14.65
CA THR A 199 -4.89 23.99 14.20
C THR A 199 -5.66 23.28 13.10
N LEU A 200 -6.98 23.16 13.23
CA LEU A 200 -7.86 22.56 12.22
C LEU A 200 -8.97 23.55 11.88
N LYS A 201 -8.85 24.27 10.77
CA LYS A 201 -9.78 25.32 10.37
C LYS A 201 -10.39 25.09 9.00
N THR A 202 -11.71 25.24 8.91
CA THR A 202 -12.44 25.33 7.64
C THR A 202 -13.16 26.66 7.50
N THR A 203 -13.24 27.17 6.28
CA THR A 203 -14.18 28.26 5.92
C THR A 203 -15.41 27.74 5.17
N ALA A 204 -15.47 26.43 4.86
CA ALA A 204 -16.57 25.84 4.12
C ALA A 204 -17.82 25.70 4.99
N SER A 205 -18.95 26.24 4.53
CA SER A 205 -20.22 26.20 5.26
C SER A 205 -20.62 24.77 5.60
N ASN A 206 -21.19 24.61 6.79
CA ASN A 206 -21.63 23.40 7.45
C ASN A 206 -20.51 22.45 7.88
N TYR A 207 -19.24 22.65 7.54
CA TYR A 207 -18.18 21.73 7.94
C TYR A 207 -17.57 22.08 9.31
N ALA A 208 -17.20 21.03 10.05
CA ALA A 208 -16.46 21.18 11.29
C ALA A 208 -14.94 21.24 11.07
N GLY A 209 -14.20 21.82 12.02
CA GLY A 209 -12.73 21.82 12.01
C GLY A 209 -12.18 20.40 12.19
N LEU A 210 -12.66 19.70 13.22
CA LEU A 210 -12.50 18.26 13.41
C LEU A 210 -13.88 17.62 13.31
N GLN A 211 -14.16 17.03 12.15
CA GLN A 211 -15.49 16.52 11.85
C GLN A 211 -15.64 15.06 12.22
N LYS A 212 -16.62 14.77 13.07
CA LYS A 212 -17.07 13.41 13.40
C LYS A 212 -18.50 13.26 12.93
N ASN A 213 -18.69 12.60 11.79
CA ASN A 213 -20.01 12.41 11.18
C ASN A 213 -20.46 10.97 11.38
N HIS A 214 -21.13 10.64 12.49
CA HIS A 214 -21.61 9.27 12.73
C HIS A 214 -23.14 9.21 12.80
N SER A 215 -23.71 8.15 12.24
CA SER A 215 -25.13 7.81 12.32
C SER A 215 -25.31 6.74 13.38
N SER A 216 -26.33 6.84 14.24
CA SER A 216 -26.56 6.09 15.49
C SER A 216 -26.67 4.55 15.39
N THR A 217 -26.21 3.90 14.32
CA THR A 217 -26.51 2.51 13.97
C THR A 217 -25.37 1.50 14.15
N LYS A 218 -24.15 1.95 14.50
CA LYS A 218 -22.99 1.07 14.83
C LYS A 218 -22.44 1.46 16.20
N GLY A 219 -22.03 0.47 17.03
CA GLY A 219 -21.70 0.59 18.47
C GLY A 219 -20.69 1.67 18.93
N GLU A 220 -19.67 1.30 19.73
CA GLU A 220 -18.72 2.18 20.47
C GLU A 220 -17.77 3.05 19.60
N ASN A 221 -18.24 3.69 18.53
CA ASN A 221 -17.43 4.43 17.55
C ASN A 221 -17.04 5.83 18.04
N TRP A 222 -16.21 5.86 19.08
CA TRP A 222 -15.81 7.09 19.76
C TRP A 222 -14.70 7.82 19.01
N LEU A 223 -14.79 9.16 19.02
CA LEU A 223 -13.61 10.00 18.91
C LEU A 223 -13.13 10.25 20.35
N THR A 224 -11.95 9.77 20.70
CA THR A 224 -11.30 10.08 21.98
C THR A 224 -10.14 11.02 21.72
N ILE A 225 -10.12 12.19 22.38
CA ILE A 225 -9.00 13.14 22.32
C ILE A 225 -8.24 13.09 23.65
N THR A 226 -6.93 12.92 23.57
CA THR A 226 -6.01 12.90 24.72
C THR A 226 -4.76 13.73 24.41
N CYS A 227 -3.98 14.10 25.42
CA CYS A 227 -2.58 14.46 25.25
C CYS A 227 -1.66 13.29 25.64
N VAL A 228 -0.39 13.32 25.23
CA VAL A 228 0.58 12.26 25.55
C VAL A 228 0.71 12.07 27.06
N GLY A 229 0.82 13.16 27.83
CA GLY A 229 0.91 13.09 29.30
C GLY A 229 -0.31 12.50 30.01
N ALA A 230 -1.46 12.43 29.34
CA ALA A 230 -2.68 11.81 29.85
C ALA A 230 -2.78 10.30 29.60
N LEU A 231 -1.77 9.68 28.98
CA LEU A 231 -1.76 8.25 28.71
C LEU A 231 -0.82 7.50 29.65
N THR A 232 -1.23 6.29 30.06
CA THR A 232 -0.34 5.31 30.69
C THR A 232 0.65 4.74 29.67
N PRO A 233 1.71 4.06 30.10
CA PRO A 233 2.59 3.31 29.19
C PRO A 233 1.84 2.29 28.32
N GLU A 234 0.73 1.74 28.82
CA GLU A 234 -0.14 0.80 28.11
C GLU A 234 -1.13 1.49 27.16
N GLY A 235 -1.08 2.83 27.05
CA GLY A 235 -1.93 3.60 26.13
C GLY A 235 -3.36 3.82 26.62
N THR A 236 -3.65 3.54 27.90
CA THR A 236 -4.94 3.82 28.53
C THR A 236 -4.96 5.20 29.17
N PHE A 237 -6.15 5.76 29.42
CA PHE A 237 -6.27 7.08 30.03
C PHE A 237 -5.83 7.07 31.50
N ASN A 238 -4.91 7.96 31.87
CA ASN A 238 -4.51 8.22 33.23
C ASN A 238 -5.50 9.20 33.90
N THR A 239 -6.38 8.68 34.74
CA THR A 239 -7.40 9.46 35.45
C THR A 239 -6.86 10.46 36.47
N GLU A 240 -5.59 10.35 36.85
CA GLU A 240 -4.92 11.30 37.76
C GLU A 240 -4.27 12.47 37.02
N HIS A 241 -4.19 12.42 35.69
CA HIS A 241 -3.56 13.47 34.91
C HIS A 241 -4.39 14.76 34.90
N THR A 242 -3.74 15.88 35.23
CA THR A 242 -4.28 17.22 35.02
C THR A 242 -3.46 17.91 33.94
N CYS A 243 -4.13 18.38 32.88
CA CYS A 243 -3.43 19.05 31.79
C CYS A 243 -2.86 20.40 32.23
N SER A 244 -1.64 20.68 31.76
CA SER A 244 -0.96 21.97 31.93
C SER A 244 -0.61 22.57 30.57
N ASP A 245 0.04 23.73 30.54
CA ASP A 245 0.51 24.36 29.31
C ASP A 245 1.52 23.51 28.52
N SER A 246 2.15 22.52 29.17
CA SER A 246 3.04 21.57 28.48
C SER A 246 2.28 20.52 27.68
N CYS A 247 0.98 20.34 27.92
CA CYS A 247 0.17 19.36 27.19
C CYS A 247 -0.09 19.82 25.76
N GLY A 248 -0.24 18.85 24.86
CA GLY A 248 -0.59 19.12 23.48
C GLY A 248 -1.87 19.94 23.35
N ARG A 249 -1.86 20.93 22.45
CA ARG A 249 -2.99 21.81 22.16
C ARG A 249 -3.60 21.48 20.81
N ILE A 250 -4.93 21.57 20.73
CA ILE A 250 -5.67 21.59 19.47
C ILE A 250 -6.62 22.79 19.44
N THR A 251 -6.72 23.45 18.30
CA THR A 251 -7.70 24.51 18.07
C THR A 251 -8.47 24.15 16.80
N ALA A 252 -9.74 23.78 16.97
CA ALA A 252 -10.60 23.37 15.86
C ALA A 252 -11.67 24.43 15.60
N THR A 253 -11.73 24.93 14.36
CA THR A 253 -12.64 26.01 13.95
C THR A 253 -13.47 25.56 12.76
N GLY A 254 -14.76 25.35 12.99
CA GLY A 254 -15.77 25.17 11.95
C GLY A 254 -16.16 26.48 11.27
N SER A 255 -17.03 26.39 10.27
CA SER A 255 -17.66 27.55 9.62
C SER A 255 -19.15 27.64 9.95
N TYR A 256 -19.88 28.54 9.30
CA TYR A 256 -21.33 28.69 9.45
C TYR A 256 -22.05 27.34 9.39
N GLY A 257 -22.72 26.93 10.49
CA GLY A 257 -23.47 25.67 10.57
C GLY A 257 -22.65 24.42 10.90
N GLY A 258 -21.33 24.52 11.08
CA GLY A 258 -20.45 23.41 11.49
C GLY A 258 -19.82 23.64 12.86
N ALA A 259 -19.57 22.57 13.61
CA ALA A 259 -18.92 22.65 14.93
C ALA A 259 -17.42 22.95 14.86
N GLY A 260 -16.79 23.34 15.97
CA GLY A 260 -15.33 23.27 16.08
C GLY A 260 -14.86 21.81 16.00
N ILE A 261 -15.29 21.02 16.98
CA ILE A 261 -15.13 19.56 17.07
C ILE A 261 -16.53 18.94 17.09
N GLY A 262 -16.83 18.04 16.16
CA GLY A 262 -18.09 17.30 16.14
C GLY A 262 -18.75 17.25 14.77
N GLY A 263 -20.07 17.37 14.74
CA GLY A 263 -20.85 17.18 13.51
C GLY A 263 -20.66 18.31 12.51
N GLY A 264 -20.76 17.98 11.23
CA GLY A 264 -20.83 18.93 10.13
C GLY A 264 -21.54 18.34 8.90
N ASN A 265 -22.07 19.21 8.05
CA ASN A 265 -22.77 18.89 6.80
C ASN A 265 -23.94 17.91 7.03
N GLY A 266 -24.77 18.19 8.04
CA GLY A 266 -25.90 17.34 8.43
C GLY A 266 -25.52 16.11 9.25
N GLY A 267 -24.24 15.89 9.55
CA GLY A 267 -23.77 14.83 10.44
C GLY A 267 -24.00 15.13 11.92
N LEU A 268 -24.29 14.10 12.72
CA LEU A 268 -24.43 14.22 14.17
C LEU A 268 -23.05 14.15 14.85
N GLY A 269 -22.75 15.15 15.68
CA GLY A 269 -21.57 15.16 16.54
C GLY A 269 -21.84 14.40 17.84
N MET A 270 -21.70 13.08 17.81
CA MET A 270 -21.95 12.20 18.96
C MET A 270 -20.72 11.34 19.26
N TYR A 271 -20.65 10.85 20.50
CA TYR A 271 -19.61 9.94 20.98
C TYR A 271 -18.21 10.55 20.88
N ILE A 272 -18.06 11.73 21.45
CA ILE A 272 -16.79 12.46 21.53
C ILE A 272 -16.40 12.49 22.99
N ASN A 273 -15.24 11.93 23.30
CA ASN A 273 -14.65 11.96 24.63
C ASN A 273 -13.38 12.80 24.61
N ILE A 274 -13.26 13.71 25.57
CA ILE A 274 -12.09 14.56 25.73
C ILE A 274 -11.51 14.24 27.10
N ASN A 275 -10.39 13.53 27.08
CA ASN A 275 -9.70 13.04 28.26
C ASN A 275 -8.42 13.85 28.56
N GLY A 276 -7.96 14.70 27.64
CA GLY A 276 -6.81 15.56 27.90
C GLY A 276 -6.44 16.43 26.72
N GLY A 277 -5.42 17.27 26.93
CA GLY A 277 -4.98 18.31 26.02
C GLY A 277 -5.62 19.68 26.28
N ASN A 278 -5.02 20.70 25.68
CA ASN A 278 -5.52 22.06 25.70
C ASN A 278 -6.41 22.27 24.46
N ILE A 279 -7.71 22.52 24.63
CA ILE A 279 -8.71 22.56 23.53
C ILE A 279 -9.37 23.92 23.44
#